data_AF-A0A1Y5EB84-F1
#
_entry.id   AF-A0A1Y5EB84-F1
#
_cell.length_a   1.000
_cell.length_b   1.000
_cell.length_c   1.000
_cell.angle_alpha   90.00
_cell.angle_beta   90.00
_cell.angle_gamma   90.00
#
_symmetry.space_group_name_H-M   'P 1'
#
loop_
_entity.id
_entity.type
_entity.pdbx_description
1 polymer ?
#
loop_
_entity_poly.entity_id
_entity_poly.type
_entity_poly.pdbx_seq_one_letter_code
_entity_poly.pdbx_strand_id
1 'polypeptide(L)'
;MKLIYSNENQFLVNNAKNILENHNIEVTLKNEFASGAAGVLAPIDTWVELWIINDADEDKAEMTLAKALKQQGEHDWFCQQCQEKNDASFDSCWQCQTEKAS
;
A
#
# COMPACT_ATOMS: atom_id res chain seq x y z
N MET A 1 10.23 -17.24 0.22
CA MET A 1 10.30 -15.78 0.01
C MET A 1 9.98 -15.46 -1.44
N LYS A 2 9.09 -14.49 -1.67
CA LYS A 2 8.65 -14.11 -3.00
C LYS A 2 8.55 -12.58 -3.17
N LEU A 3 8.93 -12.07 -4.34
CA LEU A 3 8.80 -10.67 -4.70
C LEU A 3 7.32 -10.36 -4.94
N ILE A 4 6.77 -9.38 -4.22
CA ILE A 4 5.35 -9.02 -4.32
C ILE A 4 5.14 -7.64 -4.93
N TYR A 5 6.10 -6.73 -4.76
CA TYR A 5 5.98 -5.36 -5.25
C TYR A 5 7.36 -4.72 -5.42
N SER A 6 7.54 -3.89 -6.45
CA SER A 6 8.72 -3.05 -6.62
C SER A 6 8.33 -1.76 -7.34
N ASN A 7 9.03 -0.67 -7.04
CA ASN A 7 8.79 0.63 -7.65
C ASN A 7 10.04 1.51 -7.58
N GLU A 8 10.19 2.41 -8.55
CA GLU A 8 11.22 3.47 -8.55
C GLU A 8 11.08 4.41 -7.34
N ASN A 9 9.86 4.62 -6.84
CA ASN A 9 9.59 5.44 -5.68
C ASN A 9 9.58 4.58 -4.40
N GLN A 10 10.67 4.67 -3.64
CA GLN A 10 10.84 3.97 -2.36
C GLN A 10 9.70 4.26 -1.35
N PHE A 11 9.06 5.43 -1.39
CA PHE A 11 7.94 5.72 -0.49
C PHE A 11 6.73 4.82 -0.79
N LEU A 12 6.47 4.49 -2.06
CA LEU A 12 5.38 3.58 -2.42
C LEU A 12 5.67 2.16 -1.94
N VAL A 13 6.92 1.71 -2.06
CA VAL A 13 7.34 0.39 -1.57
C VAL A 13 7.24 0.30 -0.04
N ASN A 14 7.63 1.35 0.68
CA ASN A 14 7.47 1.41 2.14
C ASN A 14 6.01 1.53 2.57
N ASN A 15 5.17 2.24 1.82
CA ASN A 15 3.74 2.26 2.09
C ASN A 15 3.12 0.86 1.91
N ALA A 16 3.47 0.15 0.83
CA ALA A 16 3.06 -1.25 0.61
C ALA A 16 3.54 -2.17 1.75
N LYS A 17 4.79 -1.99 2.23
CA LYS A 17 5.32 -2.69 3.41
C LYS A 17 4.42 -2.48 4.63
N ASN A 18 4.11 -1.22 4.96
CA ASN A 18 3.27 -0.88 6.11
C ASN A 18 1.87 -1.51 6.01
N ILE A 19 1.27 -1.50 4.81
CA ILE A 19 -0.04 -2.11 4.56
C ILE A 19 -0.01 -3.62 4.85
N LEU A 20 1.02 -4.33 4.37
CA LEU A 20 1.17 -5.77 4.57
C LEU A 20 1.45 -6.12 6.05
N GLU A 21 2.35 -5.38 6.70
CA GLU A 21 2.65 -5.58 8.12
C GLU A 21 1.43 -5.35 9.01
N ASN A 22 0.61 -4.34 8.72
CA ASN A 22 -0.64 -4.09 9.45
C ASN A 22 -1.69 -5.21 9.26
N HIS A 23 -1.53 -6.05 8.23
CA HIS A 23 -2.33 -7.27 8.01
C HIS A 23 -1.64 -8.54 8.54
N ASN A 24 -0.60 -8.39 9.36
CA ASN A 24 0.21 -9.48 9.91
C ASN A 24 0.85 -10.36 8.83
N ILE A 25 1.31 -9.75 7.74
CA ILE A 25 2.13 -10.44 6.71
C ILE A 25 3.58 -10.00 6.91
N GLU A 26 4.45 -10.98 7.15
CA GLU A 26 5.88 -10.72 7.35
C GLU A 26 6.58 -10.46 6.02
N VAL A 27 7.32 -9.35 5.95
CA VAL A 27 7.95 -8.85 4.73
C VAL A 27 9.37 -8.35 4.99
N THR A 28 10.15 -8.25 3.92
CA THR A 28 11.48 -7.64 3.93
C THR A 28 11.72 -6.82 2.68
N LEU A 29 12.64 -5.86 2.77
CA LEU A 29 13.06 -5.04 1.63
C LEU A 29 14.38 -5.57 1.07
N LYS A 30 14.52 -5.51 -0.25
CA LYS A 30 15.83 -5.61 -0.92
C LYS A 30 16.11 -4.34 -1.70
N ASN A 31 17.39 -4.10 -1.97
CA ASN A 31 17.88 -2.96 -2.73
C ASN A 31 17.53 -1.58 -2.13
N GLU A 32 17.24 -1.50 -0.82
CA GLU A 32 16.86 -0.26 -0.14
C GLU A 32 17.91 0.86 -0.23
N PHE A 33 19.18 0.50 -0.48
CA PHE A 33 20.31 1.42 -0.65
C PHE A 33 20.89 1.43 -2.07
N ALA A 34 20.29 0.68 -3.01
CA ALA A 34 20.81 0.54 -4.38
C ALA A 34 20.65 1.80 -5.23
N SER A 35 19.83 2.76 -4.79
CA SER A 35 19.66 4.07 -5.44
C SER A 35 20.98 4.84 -5.58
N GLY A 36 21.95 4.63 -4.68
CA GLY A 36 23.30 5.23 -4.76
C GLY A 36 24.15 4.71 -5.92
N ALA A 37 23.77 3.59 -6.54
CA ALA A 37 24.43 3.02 -7.71
C ALA A 37 23.80 3.48 -9.05
N ALA A 38 22.89 4.46 -9.01
CA ALA A 38 22.29 5.05 -10.20
C ALA A 38 23.35 5.57 -11.19
N GLY A 39 23.20 5.21 -12.47
CA GLY A 39 24.16 5.54 -13.52
C GLY A 39 25.26 4.48 -13.74
N VAL A 40 25.43 3.53 -12.81
CA VAL A 40 26.30 2.36 -12.97
C VAL A 40 25.49 1.09 -13.21
N LEU A 41 24.37 0.93 -12.49
CA LEU A 41 23.41 -0.15 -12.68
C LEU A 41 22.26 0.28 -13.61
N ALA A 42 21.57 -0.71 -14.21
CA ALA A 42 20.35 -0.40 -14.93
C ALA A 42 19.31 0.15 -13.94
N PRO A 43 18.44 1.09 -14.35
CA PRO A 43 17.50 1.73 -13.43
C PRO A 43 16.64 0.75 -12.62
N ILE A 44 16.19 -0.35 -13.22
CA ILE A 44 15.36 -1.34 -12.53
C ILE A 44 16.12 -2.12 -11.45
N ASP A 45 17.44 -2.27 -11.58
CA ASP A 45 18.29 -2.94 -10.58
C ASP A 45 18.51 -2.06 -9.34
N THR A 46 18.17 -0.77 -9.41
CA THR A 46 18.27 0.16 -8.27
C THR A 46 16.95 0.35 -7.53
N TRP A 47 15.86 -0.24 -8.01
CA TRP A 47 14.55 -0.11 -7.39
C TRP A 47 14.46 -0.94 -6.13
N VAL A 48 13.76 -0.40 -5.13
CA VAL A 48 13.50 -1.13 -3.89
C VAL A 48 12.47 -2.21 -4.17
N GLU A 49 12.71 -3.39 -3.62
CA GLU A 49 11.86 -4.55 -3.78
C GLU A 49 11.24 -4.94 -2.44
N LEU A 50 9.94 -5.22 -2.42
CA LEU A 50 9.21 -5.74 -1.28
C LEU A 50 8.97 -7.24 -1.47
N TRP A 51 9.43 -8.03 -0.50
CA TRP A 51 9.35 -9.47 -0.52
C TRP A 51 8.54 -9.97 0.67
N ILE A 52 7.66 -10.94 0.46
CA ILE A 52 7.06 -11.72 1.55
C ILE A 52 8.05 -12.78 2.02
N ILE A 53 8.07 -13.06 3.33
CA ILE A 53 8.95 -14.09 3.90
C ILE A 53 8.40 -15.49 3.59
N ASN A 54 7.12 -15.69 3.86
CA ASN A 54 6.40 -16.94 3.68
C ASN A 54 5.60 -16.93 2.38
N ASP A 55 5.85 -17.91 1.50
CA ASP A 55 5.18 -17.98 0.19
C ASP A 55 3.69 -18.33 0.33
N ALA A 56 3.28 -18.92 1.45
CA ALA A 56 1.86 -19.19 1.72
C ALA A 56 1.02 -17.92 1.90
N ASP A 57 1.64 -16.76 2.14
CA ASP A 57 0.95 -15.47 2.29
C ASP A 57 0.78 -14.71 0.96
N GLU A 58 1.21 -15.30 -0.17
CA GLU A 58 1.16 -14.67 -1.49
C GLU A 58 -0.23 -14.14 -1.86
N ASP A 59 -1.23 -15.02 -1.93
CA ASP A 59 -2.59 -14.65 -2.35
C ASP A 59 -3.17 -13.55 -1.45
N LYS A 60 -2.90 -13.65 -0.14
CA LYS A 60 -3.35 -12.66 0.84
C LYS A 60 -2.66 -11.32 0.62
N ALA A 61 -1.35 -11.32 0.37
CA ALA A 61 -0.57 -10.11 0.13
C ALA A 61 -0.99 -9.40 -1.16
N GLU A 62 -1.18 -10.15 -2.25
CA GLU A 62 -1.65 -9.60 -3.53
C GLU A 62 -3.04 -8.97 -3.39
N MET A 63 -3.99 -9.68 -2.76
CA MET A 63 -5.33 -9.15 -2.53
C MET A 63 -5.33 -7.89 -1.66
N THR A 64 -4.55 -7.88 -0.58
CA THR A 64 -4.45 -6.72 0.32
C THR A 64 -3.87 -5.51 -0.42
N LEU A 65 -2.78 -5.66 -1.17
CA LEU A 65 -2.20 -4.56 -1.94
C LEU A 65 -3.12 -4.08 -3.04
N ALA A 66 -3.76 -5.01 -3.78
CA ALA A 66 -4.71 -4.65 -4.83
C ALA A 66 -5.88 -3.82 -4.28
N LYS A 67 -6.41 -4.18 -3.10
CA LYS A 67 -7.49 -3.42 -2.46
C LYS A 67 -7.01 -2.02 -2.05
N ALA A 68 -5.86 -1.91 -1.41
CA ALA A 68 -5.33 -0.64 -0.93
C ALA A 68 -4.98 0.33 -2.07
N LEU A 69 -4.38 -0.17 -3.15
CA LEU A 69 -4.01 0.65 -4.31
C LEU A 69 -5.24 1.08 -5.15
N LYS A 70 -6.31 0.29 -5.13
CA LYS A 70 -7.55 0.58 -5.87
C LYS A 70 -8.43 1.65 -5.22
N GLN A 71 -8.27 1.91 -3.92
CA GLN A 71 -9.01 2.96 -3.21
C GLN A 71 -8.67 4.39 -3.69
N GLN A 72 -7.62 4.58 -4.50
CA GLN A 72 -7.24 5.90 -5.06
C GLN A 72 -8.21 6.48 -6.12
N GLY A 73 -9.40 5.92 -6.29
CA GLY A 73 -10.39 6.39 -7.27
C GLY A 73 -11.85 6.22 -6.83
N GLU A 74 -12.11 5.99 -5.54
CA GLU A 74 -13.47 6.06 -5.02
C GLU A 74 -13.97 7.51 -5.00
N HIS A 75 -15.30 7.70 -5.03
CA HIS A 75 -15.89 9.03 -5.01
C HIS A 75 -16.06 9.50 -3.57
N ASP A 76 -15.95 10.82 -3.37
CA ASP A 76 -16.37 11.48 -2.13
C ASP A 76 -17.80 11.05 -1.75
N TRP A 77 -18.04 10.92 -0.45
CA TRP A 77 -19.31 10.47 0.08
C TRP A 77 -19.87 11.46 1.10
N PHE A 78 -21.20 11.54 1.18
CA PHE A 78 -21.87 12.38 2.16
C PHE A 78 -22.33 11.54 3.35
N CYS A 79 -22.01 12.01 4.56
CA CYS A 79 -22.41 11.34 5.79
C CYS A 79 -23.94 11.32 5.93
N GLN A 80 -24.52 10.12 6.11
CA GLN A 80 -25.97 9.97 6.27
C GLN A 80 -26.51 10.61 7.56
N GLN A 81 -25.66 10.85 8.56
CA GLN A 81 -26.05 11.45 9.84
C GLN A 81 -25.93 12.98 9.84
N CYS A 82 -24.78 13.54 9.43
CA CYS A 82 -24.51 14.98 9.56
C CYS A 82 -24.32 15.70 8.22
N GLN A 83 -24.45 14.99 7.09
CA GLN A 83 -24.32 15.53 5.72
C GLN A 83 -22.95 16.12 5.37
N GLU A 84 -21.91 15.83 6.17
CA GLU A 84 -20.53 16.23 5.87
C GLU A 84 -20.04 15.54 4.58
N LYS A 85 -19.28 16.26 3.76
CA LYS A 85 -18.64 15.71 2.57
C LYS A 85 -17.28 15.12 2.97
N ASN A 86 -17.15 13.80 2.85
CA ASN A 86 -15.95 13.06 3.19
C ASN A 86 -15.25 12.60 1.92
N ASP A 87 -13.92 12.67 1.91
CA ASP A 87 -13.11 12.08 0.84
C ASP A 87 -13.26 10.55 0.87
N ALA A 88 -13.11 9.93 -0.30
CA ALA A 88 -13.16 8.49 -0.49
C ALA A 88 -12.23 7.68 0.42
N SER A 89 -11.09 8.27 0.82
CA SER A 89 -10.11 7.65 1.71
C SER A 89 -10.58 7.45 3.15
N PHE A 90 -11.70 8.06 3.55
CA PHE A 90 -12.25 7.91 4.89
C PHE A 90 -13.27 6.77 5.00
N ASP A 91 -13.05 5.88 5.96
CA ASP A 91 -14.01 4.83 6.35
C ASP A 91 -15.07 5.33 7.36
N SER A 92 -14.87 6.52 7.94
CA SER A 92 -15.79 7.15 8.90
C SER A 92 -15.87 8.66 8.69
N CYS A 93 -17.00 9.24 9.09
CA CYS A 93 -17.25 10.67 8.90
C CYS A 93 -16.27 11.51 9.73
N TRP A 94 -15.57 12.45 9.08
CA TRP A 94 -14.64 13.37 9.71
C TRP A 94 -15.27 14.20 10.83
N GLN A 95 -16.55 14.58 10.67
CA GLN A 95 -17.25 15.45 11.61
C GLN A 95 -17.88 14.69 12.79
N CYS A 96 -18.55 13.56 12.53
CA CYS A 96 -19.36 12.87 13.53
C CYS A 96 -18.92 11.44 13.84
N GLN A 97 -17.87 10.95 13.18
CA GLN A 97 -17.29 9.60 13.34
C GLN A 97 -18.24 8.44 12.97
N THR A 98 -19.41 8.71 12.40
CA THR A 98 -20.30 7.67 11.87
C THR A 98 -19.65 6.96 10.67
N GLU A 99 -19.65 5.64 10.69
CA GLU A 99 -19.07 4.80 9.64
C GLU A 99 -19.72 5.03 8.27
N LYS A 100 -18.93 4.89 7.20
CA LYS A 100 -19.40 4.92 5.83
C LYS A 100 -20.38 3.77 5.61
N ALA A 101 -21.60 4.10 5.16
CA ALA A 101 -22.57 3.07 4.81
C ALA A 101 -22.04 2.25 3.62
N SER A 102 -22.01 0.92 3.78
CA SER A 102 -21.56 -0.04 2.77
C SER A 102 -22.56 -0.21 1.64
#